data_AF-A0A1H5MZ44-F1
#
_entry.id   AF-A0A1H5MZ44-F1
#
_cell.length_a   1.000
_cell.length_b   1.000
_cell.length_c   1.000
_cell.angle_alpha   90.00
_cell.angle_beta   90.00
_cell.angle_gamma   90.00
#
_symmetry.space_group_name_H-M   'P 1'
#
loop_
_entity.id
_entity.type
_entity.pdbx_description
1 polymer ?
#
loop_
_entity_poly.entity_id
_entity_poly.type
_entity_poly.pdbx_seq_one_letter_code
_entity_poly.pdbx_strand_id
1 'polypeptide(L)'
;MKSPLRTLDFYCIIIGALLLVQGIYNLLDPPFLGVFTSNPLHAVIHVLLGITGIWTGLRGGAQVYALFLGILLLTLGISYFVAPLNEVLVNLFNVNAPVAWLNIIIGGVSLLVVVLGKKLASRFSVQ
;
A
#
# COMPACT_ATOMS: atom_id res chain seq x y z
N MET A 1 -8.62 28.87 -3.48
CA MET A 1 -7.21 28.40 -3.50
C MET A 1 -7.18 26.97 -2.98
N LYS A 2 -6.68 26.00 -3.75
CA LYS A 2 -6.45 24.65 -3.21
C LYS A 2 -5.22 24.72 -2.30
N SER A 3 -5.30 24.17 -1.09
CA SER A 3 -4.14 24.08 -0.20
C SER A 3 -3.02 23.29 -0.89
N PRO A 4 -1.74 23.60 -0.63
CA PRO A 4 -0.63 22.79 -1.12
C PRO A 4 -0.80 21.33 -0.68
N LEU A 5 -0.44 20.39 -1.55
CA LEU A 5 -0.45 18.97 -1.24
C LEU A 5 0.50 18.70 -0.06
N ARG A 6 0.02 18.02 0.97
CA ARG A 6 0.84 17.65 2.12
C ARG A 6 1.68 16.42 1.77
N THR A 7 2.77 16.19 2.51
CA THR A 7 3.64 15.02 2.33
C THR A 7 2.88 13.70 2.30
N LEU A 8 1.88 13.55 3.16
CA LEU A 8 1.02 12.37 3.23
C LEU A 8 0.14 12.19 1.99
N ASP A 9 -0.35 13.30 1.43
CA ASP A 9 -1.18 13.29 0.23
C ASP A 9 -0.32 12.83 -0.98
N PHE A 10 0.88 13.38 -1.11
CA PHE A 10 1.85 13.01 -2.15
C PHE A 10 2.30 11.55 -2.03
N TYR A 11 2.56 11.08 -0.80
CA TYR A 11 2.85 9.67 -0.52
C TYR A 11 1.75 8.74 -1.03
N CYS A 12 0.48 9.03 -0.73
CA CYS A 12 -0.65 8.20 -1.16
C CYS A 12 -0.80 8.18 -2.68
N ILE A 13 -0.52 9.29 -3.36
CA ILE A 13 -0.52 9.35 -4.83
C ILE A 13 0.57 8.46 -5.41
N ILE A 14 1.80 8.52 -4.89
CA ILE A 14 2.91 7.71 -5.38
C ILE A 14 2.64 6.23 -5.16
N ILE A 15 2.32 5.83 -3.93
CA ILE A 15 2.06 4.42 -3.62
C ILE A 15 0.84 3.92 -4.38
N GLY A 16 -0.21 4.74 -4.49
CA GLY A 16 -1.38 4.43 -5.29
C GLY A 16 -1.03 4.20 -6.77
N ALA A 17 -0.19 5.05 -7.36
CA ALA A 17 0.27 4.86 -8.74
C ALA A 17 1.10 3.59 -8.92
N LEU A 18 2.01 3.28 -7.97
CA LEU A 18 2.81 2.05 -8.01
C LEU A 18 1.94 0.80 -7.93
N LEU A 19 0.98 0.75 -7.00
CA LEU A 19 0.03 -0.36 -6.88
C LEU A 19 -0.85 -0.49 -8.13
N LEU A 20 -1.30 0.62 -8.70
CA LEU A 20 -2.09 0.62 -9.93
C LEU A 20 -1.30 0.04 -11.10
N VAL A 21 -0.07 0.51 -11.31
CA VAL A 21 0.81 0.02 -12.38
C VAL A 21 1.11 -1.47 -12.19
N GLN A 22 1.48 -1.89 -10.98
CA GLN A 22 1.73 -3.29 -10.68
C GLN A 22 0.48 -4.16 -10.92
N GLY A 23 -0.70 -3.70 -10.45
CA GLY A 23 -1.95 -4.41 -10.60
C GLY A 23 -2.36 -4.56 -12.06
N ILE A 24 -2.28 -3.50 -12.86
CA ILE A 24 -2.56 -3.56 -14.30
C ILE A 24 -1.58 -4.50 -15.00
N TYR A 25 -0.28 -4.38 -14.72
CA TYR A 25 0.72 -5.25 -15.35
C TYR A 25 0.45 -6.73 -15.05
N ASN A 26 0.20 -7.08 -13.79
CA ASN A 26 -0.08 -8.46 -13.40
C ASN A 26 -1.39 -9.04 -13.93
N LEU A 27 -2.33 -8.20 -14.39
CA LEU A 27 -3.52 -8.66 -15.12
C LEU A 27 -3.22 -8.99 -16.59
N LEU A 28 -2.16 -8.42 -17.15
CA LEU A 28 -1.80 -8.57 -18.57
C LEU A 28 -0.70 -9.63 -18.77
N ASP A 29 0.35 -9.60 -17.94
CA ASP A 29 1.55 -10.42 -18.11
C ASP A 29 2.23 -10.72 -16.75
N PRO A 30 1.63 -11.53 -15.87
CA PRO A 30 2.25 -11.90 -14.60
C PRO A 30 3.47 -12.83 -14.82
N PRO A 31 4.52 -12.76 -13.99
CA PRO A 31 4.67 -11.93 -12.79
C PRO A 31 5.33 -10.56 -13.06
N PHE A 32 4.93 -9.54 -12.31
CA PHE A 32 5.47 -8.19 -12.41
C PHE A 32 6.99 -8.21 -12.19
N LEU A 33 7.72 -7.67 -13.17
CA LEU A 33 9.19 -7.63 -13.24
C LEU A 33 9.87 -9.02 -13.13
N GLY A 34 9.16 -10.11 -13.43
CA GLY A 34 9.72 -11.46 -13.32
C GLY A 34 9.88 -11.98 -11.89
N VAL A 35 9.54 -11.18 -10.87
CA VAL A 35 9.81 -11.48 -9.45
C VAL A 35 8.56 -11.45 -8.59
N PHE A 36 7.63 -10.52 -8.82
CA PHE A 36 6.49 -10.29 -7.94
C PHE A 36 5.27 -11.09 -8.39
N THR A 37 5.13 -12.30 -7.86
CA THR A 37 4.01 -13.18 -8.20
C THR A 37 2.70 -12.67 -7.63
N SER A 38 1.65 -12.80 -8.43
CA SER A 38 0.29 -12.54 -8.00
C SER A 38 -0.68 -13.30 -8.89
N ASN A 39 -1.87 -13.60 -8.40
CA ASN A 39 -2.96 -14.09 -9.23
C ASN A 39 -3.91 -12.93 -9.62
N PRO A 40 -4.92 -13.17 -10.47
CA PRO A 40 -5.85 -12.12 -10.89
C PRO A 40 -6.56 -11.43 -9.73
N LEU A 41 -6.94 -12.17 -8.68
CA LEU A 41 -7.57 -11.60 -7.49
C LEU A 41 -6.68 -10.56 -6.81
N HIS A 42 -5.43 -10.91 -6.55
CA HIS A 42 -4.45 -10.02 -5.93
C HIS A 42 -4.15 -8.80 -6.83
N ALA A 43 -4.05 -9.01 -8.15
CA ALA A 43 -3.85 -7.93 -9.10
C ALA A 43 -5.02 -6.93 -9.13
N VAL A 44 -6.27 -7.41 -9.08
CA VAL A 44 -7.47 -6.55 -8.95
C VAL A 44 -7.43 -5.75 -7.65
N ILE A 45 -7.06 -6.37 -6.53
CA ILE A 45 -6.93 -5.66 -5.25
C ILE A 45 -5.91 -4.52 -5.37
N HIS A 46 -4.76 -4.74 -6.01
CA HIS A 46 -3.77 -3.68 -6.25
C HIS A 46 -4.29 -2.55 -7.14
N VAL A 47 -5.06 -2.86 -8.19
CA VAL A 47 -5.72 -1.84 -9.02
C VAL A 47 -6.67 -0.98 -8.18
N LEU A 48 -7.53 -1.62 -7.37
CA LEU A 48 -8.50 -0.92 -6.52
C LEU A 48 -7.80 -0.06 -5.48
N LEU A 49 -6.82 -0.62 -4.75
CA LEU A 49 -6.02 0.13 -3.78
C LEU A 49 -5.24 1.26 -4.43
N GLY A 50 -4.77 1.07 -5.66
CA GLY A 50 -4.07 2.08 -6.43
C GLY A 50 -4.94 3.28 -6.78
N ILE A 51 -6.14 3.01 -7.32
CA ILE A 51 -7.16 4.04 -7.60
C ILE A 51 -7.55 4.78 -6.32
N THR A 52 -7.82 4.05 -5.22
CA THR A 52 -8.19 4.66 -3.94
C THR A 52 -7.05 5.53 -3.37
N GLY A 53 -5.79 5.13 -3.51
CA GLY A 53 -4.64 5.90 -3.06
C GLY A 53 -4.50 7.24 -3.79
N ILE A 54 -4.60 7.20 -5.12
CA ILE A 54 -4.58 8.41 -5.95
C ILE A 54 -5.76 9.31 -5.61
N TRP A 55 -6.97 8.76 -5.53
CA TRP A 55 -8.17 9.53 -5.20
C TRP A 55 -8.03 10.22 -3.85
N THR A 56 -7.68 9.48 -2.80
CA THR A 56 -7.61 10.00 -1.42
C THR A 56 -6.45 10.99 -1.23
N GLY A 57 -5.36 10.84 -1.98
CA GLY A 57 -4.30 11.85 -2.03
C GLY A 57 -4.75 13.15 -2.72
N LEU A 58 -5.59 13.08 -3.76
CA LEU A 58 -6.07 14.27 -4.48
C LEU A 58 -7.26 14.97 -3.84
N ARG A 59 -8.13 14.23 -3.15
CA ARG A 59 -9.42 14.73 -2.63
C ARG A 59 -9.53 14.73 -1.10
N GLY A 60 -8.48 14.31 -0.40
CA GLY A 60 -8.49 14.14 1.05
C GLY A 60 -8.84 12.72 1.48
N GLY A 61 -8.52 12.40 2.73
CA GLY A 61 -8.62 11.03 3.28
C GLY A 61 -7.31 10.23 3.26
N ALA A 62 -6.21 10.82 2.75
CA ALA A 62 -4.88 10.22 2.69
C ALA A 62 -4.42 9.56 4.01
N GLN A 63 -4.77 10.14 5.16
CA GLN A 63 -4.43 9.55 6.47
C GLN A 63 -5.14 8.22 6.74
N VAL A 64 -6.43 8.14 6.43
CA VAL A 64 -7.21 6.93 6.64
C VAL A 64 -6.73 5.85 5.67
N TYR A 65 -6.50 6.22 4.41
CA TYR A 65 -5.94 5.32 3.41
C TYR A 65 -4.56 4.78 3.81
N ALA A 66 -3.61 5.66 4.17
CA ALA A 66 -2.26 5.24 4.55
C ALA A 66 -2.26 4.38 5.83
N LEU A 67 -3.14 4.66 6.79
CA LEU A 67 -3.30 3.81 7.97
C LEU A 67 -3.82 2.43 7.60
N PHE A 68 -4.91 2.37 6.82
CA PHE A 68 -5.50 1.11 6.36
C PHE A 68 -4.51 0.29 5.54
N LEU A 69 -3.89 0.90 4.53
CA LEU A 69 -2.89 0.27 3.67
C LEU A 69 -1.69 -0.24 4.51
N GLY A 70 -1.24 0.57 5.45
CA GLY A 70 -0.16 0.23 6.37
C GLY A 70 -0.44 -1.03 7.17
N ILE A 71 -1.61 -1.08 7.82
CA ILE A 71 -2.04 -2.25 8.60
C ILE A 71 -2.21 -3.47 7.70
N LEU A 72 -2.90 -3.32 6.56
CA LEU A 72 -3.18 -4.40 5.63
C LEU A 72 -1.89 -5.05 5.11
N LEU A 73 -0.99 -4.26 4.52
CA LEU A 73 0.24 -4.78 3.92
C LEU A 73 1.18 -5.34 4.98
N LEU A 74 1.33 -4.67 6.12
CA LEU A 74 2.17 -5.19 7.20
C LEU A 74 1.64 -6.52 7.73
N THR A 75 0.31 -6.64 7.91
CA THR A 75 -0.33 -7.88 8.36
C THR A 75 -0.13 -9.00 7.34
N LEU A 76 -0.40 -8.76 6.06
CA LEU A 76 -0.22 -9.75 4.99
C LEU A 76 1.24 -10.18 4.84
N GLY A 77 2.17 -9.22 4.91
CA GLY A 77 3.60 -9.47 4.81
C GLY A 77 4.13 -10.31 5.97
N ILE A 78 3.75 -9.99 7.22
CA ILE A 78 4.14 -10.79 8.40
C ILE A 78 3.48 -12.17 8.36
N SER A 79 2.20 -12.25 7.99
CA SER A 79 1.43 -13.49 7.93
C SER A 79 2.05 -14.52 6.97
N TYR A 80 2.74 -14.06 5.93
CA TYR A 80 3.48 -14.95 5.03
C TYR A 80 4.58 -15.76 5.75
N PHE A 81 5.17 -15.25 6.83
CA PHE A 81 6.22 -15.94 7.56
C PHE A 81 5.71 -16.78 8.74
N VAL A 82 4.39 -16.88 8.91
CA VAL A 82 3.75 -17.62 10.01
C VAL A 82 2.96 -18.79 9.44
N ALA A 83 3.31 -20.02 9.83
CA ALA A 83 2.48 -21.19 9.52
C ALA A 83 1.24 -21.23 10.45
N PRO A 84 0.02 -21.55 9.96
CA PRO A 84 -0.33 -22.00 8.61
C PRO A 84 -0.76 -20.86 7.64
N LEU A 85 -0.66 -19.60 8.06
CA LEU A 85 -1.14 -18.45 7.27
C LEU A 85 -0.41 -18.30 5.92
N ASN A 86 0.85 -18.73 5.83
CA ASN A 86 1.59 -18.79 4.57
C ASN A 86 0.81 -19.53 3.47
N GLU A 87 0.26 -20.71 3.78
CA GLU A 87 -0.43 -21.55 2.79
C GLU A 87 -1.68 -20.84 2.25
N VAL A 88 -2.41 -20.15 3.13
CA VAL A 88 -3.58 -19.36 2.74
C VAL A 88 -3.17 -18.25 1.77
N LEU A 89 -2.06 -17.54 2.04
CA LEU A 89 -1.60 -16.44 1.19
C LEU A 89 -1.04 -16.91 -0.15
N VAL A 90 -0.30 -18.02 -0.15
CA VAL A 90 0.20 -18.64 -1.40
C VAL A 90 -0.99 -19.13 -2.24
N ASN A 91 -1.94 -19.85 -1.66
CA ASN A 91 -3.07 -20.41 -2.40
C ASN A 91 -4.06 -19.34 -2.87
N LEU A 92 -4.36 -18.36 -2.02
CA LEU A 92 -5.39 -17.36 -2.31
C LEU A 92 -4.89 -16.18 -3.15
N PHE A 93 -3.62 -15.79 -3.01
CA PHE A 93 -3.08 -14.58 -3.63
C PHE A 93 -1.83 -14.82 -4.49
N ASN A 94 -1.31 -16.06 -4.54
CA ASN A 94 -0.06 -16.41 -5.20
C ASN A 94 1.12 -15.54 -4.74
N VAL A 95 1.16 -15.23 -3.44
CA VAL A 95 2.21 -14.41 -2.82
C VAL A 95 3.49 -15.22 -2.66
N ASN A 96 4.63 -14.63 -2.98
CA ASN A 96 5.95 -15.19 -2.70
C ASN A 96 6.73 -14.32 -1.69
N ALA A 97 7.91 -14.78 -1.29
CA ALA A 97 8.74 -14.09 -0.30
C ALA A 97 9.10 -12.63 -0.71
N PRO A 98 9.50 -12.33 -1.97
CA PRO A 98 9.69 -10.95 -2.42
C PRO A 98 8.47 -10.04 -2.19
N VAL A 99 7.27 -10.51 -2.52
CA VAL A 99 6.03 -9.74 -2.31
C VAL A 99 5.76 -9.55 -0.82
N ALA A 100 5.99 -10.57 0.01
CA ALA A 100 5.83 -10.45 1.46
C ALA A 100 6.76 -9.40 2.07
N TRP A 101 8.04 -9.38 1.68
CA TRP A 101 8.99 -8.35 2.11
C TRP A 101 8.58 -6.96 1.66
N LEU A 102 8.15 -6.81 0.41
CA LEU A 102 7.65 -5.53 -0.10
C LEU A 102 6.45 -5.05 0.71
N ASN A 103 5.52 -5.94 1.04
CA ASN A 103 4.35 -5.64 1.87
C ASN A 103 4.75 -5.17 3.28
N ILE A 104 5.76 -5.79 3.90
CA ILE A 104 6.28 -5.33 5.20
C ILE A 104 6.86 -3.93 5.09
N ILE A 105 7.69 -3.68 4.07
CA ILE A 105 8.37 -2.39 3.88
C ILE A 105 7.35 -1.28 3.61
N ILE A 106 6.47 -1.46 2.63
CA ILE A 106 5.45 -0.45 2.28
C ILE A 106 4.44 -0.29 3.42
N GLY A 107 4.08 -1.39 4.09
CA GLY A 107 3.22 -1.35 5.28
C GLY A 107 3.82 -0.49 6.39
N GLY A 108 5.08 -0.74 6.75
CA GLY A 108 5.83 0.00 7.75
C GLY A 108 6.01 1.48 7.40
N VAL A 109 6.39 1.78 6.16
CA VAL A 109 6.52 3.17 5.68
C VAL A 109 5.18 3.90 5.73
N SER A 110 4.07 3.25 5.34
CA SER A 110 2.74 3.86 5.39
C SER A 110 2.37 4.28 6.80
N LEU A 111 2.59 3.41 7.80
CA LEU A 111 2.33 3.72 9.20
C LEU A 111 3.26 4.82 9.73
N LEU A 112 4.55 4.78 9.36
CA LEU A 112 5.52 5.79 9.74
C LEU A 112 5.12 7.18 9.25
N VAL A 113 4.71 7.31 7.97
CA VAL A 113 4.28 8.60 7.39
C VAL A 113 3.03 9.12 8.12
N VAL A 114 2.10 8.26 8.53
CA VAL A 114 0.93 8.66 9.35
C VAL A 114 1.37 9.21 10.71
N VAL A 115 2.30 8.54 11.41
CA VAL A 115 2.77 8.96 12.74
C VAL A 115 3.55 10.28 12.66
N LEU A 116 4.44 10.42 11.68
CA LEU A 116 5.22 11.63 11.48
C LEU A 116 4.33 12.81 11.06
N GLY A 117 3.35 12.56 10.18
CA GLY A 117 2.35 13.56 9.78
C GLY A 117 1.58 14.14 10.97
N LYS A 118 1.17 13.29 11.93
CA LYS A 118 0.51 13.74 13.16
C LYS A 118 1.41 14.62 14.02
N LYS A 119 2.68 14.21 14.23
CA LYS A 119 3.64 14.96 15.06
C LYS A 119 3.99 16.34 14.48
N LEU A 120 4.08 16.46 13.16
CA LEU A 120 4.29 17.76 12.53
C LEU A 120 3.06 18.67 12.70
N ALA A 121 1.85 18.16 12.46
CA ALA A 121 0.62 18.94 12.63
C ALA A 121 0.47 19.49 14.06
N SER A 122 0.74 18.67 15.08
CA SER A 122 0.61 19.08 16.49
C SER A 122 1.63 20.14 16.92
N ARG A 123 2.79 20.24 16.24
CA ARG A 123 3.81 21.25 16.56
C ARG A 123 3.45 22.65 16.07
N PHE A 124 2.59 22.76 15.06
CA PHE A 124 2.17 24.04 14.48
C PHE A 124 0.78 24.49 14.94
N SER A 125 0.05 23.64 15.69
CA SER A 125 -1.26 23.99 16.27
C SER A 125 -1.19 24.58 17.68
N VAL A 126 0.02 24.87 18.18
CA VAL A 126 0.25 25.62 19.43
C VAL A 126 0.69 27.04 19.08
N GLN A 127 -0.24 27.80 18.49
CA GLN A 127 -0.23 29.26 18.32
C GLN A 127 -1.68 29.72 18.32
#